data_AF-A0A836QIA9-F1
#
_entry.id   AF-A0A836QIA9-F1
#
_cell.length_a   1.000
_cell.length_b   1.000
_cell.length_c   1.000
_cell.angle_alpha   90.00
_cell.angle_beta   90.00
_cell.angle_gamma   90.00
#
_symmetry.space_group_name_H-M   'P 1'
#
loop_
_entity.id
_entity.type
_entity.pdbx_description
1 polymer ?
#
loop_
_entity_poly.entity_id
_entity_poly.type
_entity_poly.pdbx_seq_one_letter_code
_entity_poly.pdbx_strand_id
1 'polypeptide(L)'
;MTTASAEVLPTWDLSDLYAGVDDPKIDSDMDDVRTRAHDFEEKYKGTIEIDGLSASHLATALGDYEALFTAEYKPQAFATL
;
A
#
# COMPACT_ATOMS: atom_id res chain seq x y z
N MET A 1 -18.26 -45.66 12.37
CA MET A 1 -17.90 -44.23 12.54
C MET A 1 -17.48 -43.71 11.18
N THR A 2 -18.36 -42.99 10.51
CA THR A 2 -18.05 -42.37 9.22
C THR A 2 -17.35 -41.05 9.52
N THR A 3 -16.06 -40.98 9.28
CA THR A 3 -15.31 -39.72 9.30
C THR A 3 -15.83 -38.85 8.16
N ALA A 4 -16.48 -37.73 8.50
CA ALA A 4 -16.73 -36.67 7.56
C ALA A 4 -15.37 -36.11 7.10
N SER A 5 -15.05 -36.22 5.81
CA SER A 5 -13.96 -35.45 5.24
C SER A 5 -14.27 -33.97 5.43
N ALA A 6 -13.35 -33.22 6.03
CA ALA A 6 -13.43 -31.77 6.05
C ALA A 6 -13.47 -31.28 4.59
N GLU A 7 -14.56 -30.62 4.21
CA GLU A 7 -14.70 -30.02 2.90
C GLU A 7 -13.66 -28.89 2.78
N VAL A 8 -12.65 -29.08 1.95
CA VAL A 8 -11.60 -28.09 1.72
C VAL A 8 -12.20 -26.97 0.90
N LEU A 9 -12.46 -25.84 1.56
CA LEU A 9 -12.92 -24.63 0.88
C LEU A 9 -11.78 -24.04 0.04
N PRO A 10 -12.07 -23.46 -1.14
CA PRO A 10 -11.06 -22.76 -1.93
C PRO A 10 -10.54 -21.55 -1.15
N THR A 11 -9.23 -21.31 -1.26
CA THR A 11 -8.54 -20.13 -0.71
C THR A 11 -7.98 -19.29 -1.84
N TRP A 12 -7.85 -17.99 -1.61
CA TRP A 12 -7.14 -17.12 -2.54
C TRP A 12 -5.64 -17.42 -2.51
N ASP A 13 -5.04 -17.56 -3.69
CA ASP A 13 -3.59 -17.58 -3.80
C ASP A 13 -3.07 -16.14 -3.81
N LEU A 14 -2.38 -15.76 -2.74
CA LEU A 14 -1.84 -14.41 -2.54
C LEU A 14 -0.33 -14.36 -2.80
N SER A 15 0.26 -15.41 -3.38
CA SER A 15 1.70 -15.49 -3.62
C SER A 15 2.24 -14.42 -4.59
N ASP A 16 1.36 -13.86 -5.43
CA ASP A 16 1.65 -12.67 -6.25
C ASP A 16 1.90 -11.41 -5.42
N LEU A 17 1.33 -11.33 -4.20
CA LEU A 17 1.58 -10.24 -3.26
C LEU A 17 2.84 -10.52 -2.44
N TYR A 18 2.81 -11.60 -1.66
CA TYR A 18 3.91 -12.03 -0.77
C TYR A 18 3.94 -13.55 -0.66
N ALA A 19 5.13 -14.13 -0.47
CA ALA A 19 5.29 -15.58 -0.36
C ALA A 19 4.61 -16.18 0.88
N GLY A 20 4.31 -15.36 1.88
CA GLY A 20 3.68 -15.75 3.14
C GLY A 20 3.80 -14.62 4.16
N VAL A 21 3.26 -14.83 5.36
CA VAL A 21 3.29 -13.85 6.46
C VAL A 21 4.69 -13.49 6.94
N ASP A 22 5.66 -14.38 6.73
CA ASP A 22 7.06 -14.19 7.10
C ASP A 22 7.93 -13.70 5.91
N ASP A 23 7.32 -13.27 4.80
CA ASP A 23 8.07 -12.71 3.66
C ASP A 23 8.72 -11.37 4.08
N PRO A 24 10.05 -11.26 4.10
CA PRO A 24 10.73 -10.03 4.53
C PRO A 24 10.43 -8.82 3.64
N LYS A 25 9.84 -9.03 2.44
CA LYS A 25 9.33 -7.93 1.62
C LYS A 25 8.22 -7.15 2.30
N ILE A 26 7.43 -7.75 3.20
CA ILE A 26 6.37 -7.05 3.91
C ILE A 26 6.97 -5.91 4.74
N ASP A 27 8.00 -6.21 5.54
CA ASP A 27 8.70 -5.22 6.35
C ASP A 27 9.37 -4.15 5.47
N SER A 28 10.05 -4.58 4.40
CA SER A 28 10.70 -3.66 3.46
C SER A 28 9.71 -2.71 2.79
N ASP A 29 8.56 -3.21 2.33
CA ASP A 29 7.54 -2.40 1.66
C ASP A 29 6.88 -1.43 2.66
N MET A 30 6.61 -1.87 3.90
CA MET A 30 6.08 -1.00 4.95
C MET A 30 7.04 0.12 5.36
N ASP A 31 8.33 -0.16 5.43
CA ASP A 31 9.36 0.86 5.74
C ASP A 31 9.53 1.87 4.60
N ASP A 32 9.48 1.41 3.35
CA ASP A 32 9.49 2.26 2.15
C ASP A 32 8.25 3.16 2.11
N VAL A 33 7.05 2.61 2.32
CA VAL A 33 5.80 3.39 2.38
C VAL A 33 5.85 4.43 3.48
N ARG A 34 6.36 4.10 4.67
CA ARG A 34 6.50 5.04 5.78
C ARG A 34 7.46 6.20 5.45
N THR A 35 8.57 5.88 4.81
CA THR A 35 9.55 6.89 4.37
C THR A 35 8.92 7.82 3.32
N ARG A 36 8.27 7.26 2.30
CA ARG A 36 7.58 8.05 1.27
C ARG A 36 6.47 8.91 1.82
N ALA A 37 5.72 8.43 2.81
CA ALA A 37 4.68 9.21 3.48
C ALA A 37 5.26 10.44 4.20
N HIS A 38 6.39 10.27 4.89
CA HIS A 38 7.11 11.37 5.52
C HIS A 38 7.61 12.38 4.49
N ASP A 39 8.27 11.92 3.42
CA ASP A 39 8.77 12.79 2.36
C ASP A 39 7.64 13.53 1.64
N PHE A 40 6.48 12.87 1.45
CA PHE A 40 5.28 13.48 0.90
C PHE A 40 4.77 14.62 1.80
N GLU A 41 4.68 14.37 3.10
CA GLU A 41 4.28 15.40 4.07
C GLU A 41 5.23 16.59 4.02
N GLU A 42 6.53 16.36 4.13
CA GLU A 42 7.55 17.42 4.10
C GLU A 42 7.48 18.26 2.81
N LYS A 43 7.23 17.60 1.68
CA LYS A 43 7.19 18.24 0.37
C LYS A 43 5.94 19.08 0.13
N TYR A 44 4.77 18.61 0.58
CA TYR A 44 3.49 19.17 0.14
C TYR A 44 2.67 19.87 1.21
N LYS A 45 2.91 19.60 2.50
CA LYS A 45 2.14 20.21 3.59
C LYS A 45 2.27 21.73 3.57
N GLY A 46 1.12 22.41 3.57
CA GLY A 46 1.07 23.88 3.52
C GLY A 46 1.35 24.50 2.14
N THR A 47 1.51 23.69 1.08
CA THR A 47 1.80 24.18 -0.28
C THR A 47 0.59 24.21 -1.21
N ILE A 48 -0.57 23.68 -0.78
CA ILE A 48 -1.76 23.51 -1.62
C ILE A 48 -2.74 24.69 -1.50
N GLU A 49 -3.03 25.15 -0.29
CA GLU A 49 -3.93 26.28 -0.06
C GLU A 49 -3.14 27.59 0.01
N ILE A 50 -2.51 27.96 -1.11
CA ILE A 50 -1.71 29.18 -1.22
C ILE A 50 -2.14 30.02 -2.42
N ASP A 51 -2.03 31.34 -2.29
CA ASP A 51 -2.20 32.25 -3.43
C ASP A 51 -1.12 31.97 -4.48
N GLY A 52 -1.53 31.81 -5.74
CA GLY A 52 -0.61 31.53 -6.84
C GLY A 52 -0.21 30.06 -6.97
N LEU A 53 -0.92 29.11 -6.32
CA LEU A 53 -0.80 27.68 -6.60
C LEU A 53 -0.80 27.42 -8.12
N SER A 54 0.18 26.67 -8.61
CA SER A 54 0.21 26.23 -10.00
C SER A 54 -0.51 24.90 -10.18
N ALA A 55 -1.21 24.75 -11.30
CA ALA A 55 -1.86 23.49 -11.67
C ALA A 55 -0.85 22.34 -11.78
N SER A 56 0.39 22.62 -12.22
CA SER A 56 1.46 21.62 -12.30
C SER A 56 1.89 21.14 -10.92
N HIS A 57 2.01 22.03 -9.93
CA HIS A 57 2.34 21.64 -8.55
C HIS A 57 1.28 20.70 -7.98
N LEU A 58 0.00 21.04 -8.14
CA LEU A 58 -1.10 20.19 -7.68
C LEU A 58 -1.11 18.83 -8.41
N ALA A 59 -0.88 18.82 -9.73
CA ALA A 59 -0.84 17.58 -10.50
C ALA A 59 0.33 16.66 -10.06
N THR A 60 1.51 17.23 -9.77
CA THR A 60 2.64 16.46 -9.24
C THR A 60 2.34 15.94 -7.83
N ALA A 61 1.75 16.76 -6.95
CA ALA A 61 1.33 16.33 -5.63
C ALA A 61 0.34 15.16 -5.69
N LEU A 62 -0.65 15.23 -6.59
CA LEU A 62 -1.61 14.16 -6.77
C LEU A 62 -0.97 12.87 -7.29
N GLY A 63 -0.08 12.96 -8.27
CA GLY A 63 0.63 11.79 -8.80
C GLY A 63 1.53 11.12 -7.76
N ASP A 64 2.23 11.92 -6.94
CA ASP A 64 3.05 11.39 -5.83
C ASP A 64 2.15 10.70 -4.77
N TYR A 65 0.98 11.26 -4.48
CA TYR A 65 -0.01 10.67 -3.56
C TYR A 65 -0.54 9.33 -4.09
N GLU A 66 -0.92 9.25 -5.37
CA GLU A 66 -1.39 8.01 -6.01
C GLU A 66 -0.33 6.92 -6.00
N ALA A 67 0.94 7.28 -6.24
CA ALA A 67 2.05 6.35 -6.18
C ALA A 67 2.29 5.81 -4.76
N LEU A 68 2.19 6.66 -3.74
CA LEU A 68 2.26 6.25 -2.33
C LEU A 68 1.11 5.30 -1.98
N PHE A 69 -0.12 5.67 -2.33
CA PHE A 69 -1.31 4.87 -2.05
C PHE A 69 -1.24 3.48 -2.72
N THR A 70 -0.73 3.42 -3.96
CA THR A 70 -0.54 2.16 -4.67
C THR A 70 0.46 1.24 -3.96
N ALA A 71 1.56 1.80 -3.43
CA ALA A 71 2.56 1.02 -2.70
C ALA A 71 2.02 0.50 -1.37
N GLU A 72 1.30 1.33 -0.60
CA GLU A 72 0.67 0.95 0.67
C GLU A 72 -0.40 -0.13 0.51
N TYR A 73 -1.13 -0.11 -0.61
CA TYR A 73 -2.26 -1.01 -0.80
C TYR A 73 -1.85 -2.49 -0.83
N LYS A 74 -0.65 -2.81 -1.29
CA LYS A 74 -0.17 -4.18 -1.44
C LYS A 74 -0.10 -4.96 -0.11
N PRO A 75 0.61 -4.48 0.95
CA PRO A 75 0.60 -5.15 2.26
C PRO A 75 -0.78 -5.13 2.92
N GLN A 76 -1.58 -4.07 2.73
CA GLN A 76 -2.96 -4.03 3.22
C GLN A 76 -3.81 -5.14 2.61
N ALA A 77 -3.78 -5.30 1.29
CA ALA A 77 -4.55 -6.32 0.59
C ALA A 77 -4.20 -7.72 1.10
N PHE A 78 -2.90 -8.01 1.27
CA PHE A 78 -2.43 -9.29 1.81
C PHE A 78 -2.90 -9.55 3.25
N ALA A 79 -2.98 -8.51 4.09
CA ALA A 79 -3.44 -8.66 5.47
C ALA A 79 -4.97 -8.91 5.59
N THR A 80 -5.75 -8.59 4.56
CA THR A 80 -7.22 -8.61 4.60
C THR A 80 -7.88 -9.74 3.80
N LEU A 81 -7.15 -10.38 2.88
CA LEU A 81 -7.65 -11.44 1.99
C LEU A 81 -7.18 -12.82 2.43
#